data_AF-A0A5B7BYL1-F1
#
_entry.id   AF-A0A5B7BYL1-F1
#
_cell.length_a   1.000
_cell.length_b   1.000
_cell.length_c   1.000
_cell.angle_alpha   90.00
_cell.angle_beta   90.00
_cell.angle_gamma   90.00
#
_symmetry.space_group_name_H-M   'P 1'
#
loop_
_entity.id
_entity.type
_entity.pdbx_description
1 polymer ?
#
loop_
_entity_poly.entity_id
_entity_poly.type
_entity_poly.pdbx_seq_one_letter_code
_entity_poly.pdbx_strand_id
1 'polypeptide(L)'
;MLVGSYPFEDPDDPRNFRKTINRILSVHYSIPDYVRVSMECRHLLSRIFVANPEKRITIAEIKKHPWFLKNLPIEFMEGEEASLQTNDSDNPSQSTEEVLAIIQEARKPAEGPKVGGHFVGGSMDLDDIDADIDDIETSGDFVCAL
;
A
#
# COMPACT_ATOMS: atom_id res chain seq x y z
N MET A 1 9.87 -11.17 0.13
CA MET A 1 11.00 -11.32 -0.82
C MET A 1 12.07 -12.29 -0.32
N LEU A 2 12.73 -12.09 0.83
CA LEU A 2 13.83 -12.98 1.27
C LEU A 2 13.40 -14.31 1.91
N VAL A 3 12.37 -14.29 2.77
CA VAL A 3 11.91 -15.49 3.52
C VAL A 3 10.62 -16.06 2.93
N GLY A 4 9.80 -15.24 2.26
CA GLY A 4 8.52 -15.67 1.66
C GLY A 4 7.31 -15.53 2.61
N SER A 5 7.52 -15.11 3.85
CA SER A 5 6.47 -14.83 4.84
C SER A 5 6.73 -13.50 5.55
N TYR A 6 5.74 -13.04 6.32
CA TYR A 6 5.85 -11.81 7.12
C TYR A 6 6.65 -12.06 8.41
N PRO A 7 7.51 -11.11 8.83
CA PRO A 7 8.48 -11.32 9.93
C PRO A 7 7.85 -11.47 11.32
N PHE A 8 6.62 -10.98 11.53
CA PHE A 8 5.97 -10.95 12.85
C PHE A 8 4.72 -11.82 12.93
N GLU A 9 4.30 -12.48 11.85
CA GLU A 9 3.15 -13.38 11.88
C GLU A 9 3.49 -14.69 12.57
N ASP A 10 2.49 -15.30 13.20
CA ASP A 10 2.62 -16.65 13.73
C ASP A 10 2.50 -17.68 12.59
N PRO A 11 3.55 -18.46 12.27
CA PRO A 11 3.48 -19.44 11.18
C PRO A 11 2.38 -20.49 11.40
N ASP A 12 2.05 -20.80 12.65
CA ASP A 12 1.03 -21.78 13.00
C ASP A 12 -0.39 -21.18 13.05
N ASP A 13 -0.51 -19.86 13.19
CA ASP A 13 -1.79 -19.16 13.37
C ASP A 13 -1.76 -17.74 12.77
N PRO A 14 -1.69 -17.61 11.43
CA PRO A 14 -1.43 -16.34 10.76
C PRO A 14 -2.56 -15.30 10.93
N ARG A 15 -3.78 -15.76 11.26
CA ARG A 15 -4.95 -14.87 11.48
C ARG A 15 -4.98 -14.31 12.92
N ASN A 16 -4.02 -14.66 13.76
CA ASN A 16 -3.95 -14.20 15.13
C ASN A 16 -3.28 -12.83 15.24
N PHE A 17 -4.04 -11.79 14.92
CA PHE A 17 -3.55 -10.41 14.98
C PHE A 17 -3.00 -10.04 16.36
N ARG A 18 -3.58 -10.55 17.45
CA ARG A 18 -3.09 -10.28 18.81
C ARG A 18 -1.65 -10.77 19.00
N LYS A 19 -1.31 -11.97 18.52
CA LYS A 19 0.07 -12.46 18.56
C LYS A 19 0.99 -11.65 17.65
N THR A 20 0.54 -11.32 16.44
CA THR A 20 1.32 -10.52 15.48
C THR A 20 1.67 -9.14 16.06
N ILE A 21 0.71 -8.43 16.66
CA ILE A 21 0.95 -7.13 17.31
C ILE A 21 1.95 -7.25 18.46
N ASN A 22 1.83 -8.28 19.31
CA ASN A 22 2.80 -8.50 20.38
C ASN A 22 4.23 -8.72 19.86
N ARG A 23 4.38 -9.46 18.75
CA ARG A 23 5.68 -9.67 18.09
C ARG A 23 6.23 -8.38 17.49
N ILE A 24 5.39 -7.53 16.89
CA ILE A 24 5.81 -6.21 16.38
C ILE A 24 6.33 -5.33 17.51
N LEU A 25 5.57 -5.19 18.60
CA LEU A 25 5.92 -4.33 19.73
C LEU A 25 7.22 -4.76 20.44
N SER A 26 7.48 -6.06 20.48
CA SER A 26 8.71 -6.64 21.04
C SER A 26 9.84 -6.84 20.02
N VAL A 27 9.61 -6.47 18.75
CA VAL A 27 10.55 -6.67 17.63
C VAL A 27 11.01 -8.14 17.53
N HIS A 28 10.07 -9.06 17.73
CA HIS A 28 10.34 -10.48 17.72
C HIS A 28 10.18 -11.05 16.30
N TYR A 29 11.30 -11.14 15.58
CA TYR A 29 11.40 -11.82 14.28
C TYR A 29 12.63 -12.73 14.25
N SER A 30 12.61 -13.73 13.38
CA SER A 30 13.78 -14.56 13.11
C SER A 30 13.85 -14.89 11.62
N ILE A 31 15.07 -15.08 11.12
CA ILE A 31 15.30 -15.54 9.74
C ILE A 31 15.57 -17.05 9.83
N PRO A 32 14.76 -17.91 9.21
CA PRO A 32 14.93 -19.35 9.29
C PRO A 32 16.31 -19.82 8.76
N ASP A 33 16.84 -20.89 9.33
CA ASP A 33 18.20 -21.38 9.02
C ASP A 33 18.38 -21.85 7.58
N TYR A 34 17.30 -22.31 6.94
CA TYR A 34 17.33 -22.71 5.54
C TYR A 34 17.50 -21.49 4.59
N VAL A 35 17.23 -20.27 5.06
CA VAL A 35 17.38 -19.05 4.28
C VAL A 35 18.79 -18.49 4.46
N ARG A 36 19.60 -18.61 3.41
CA ARG A 36 20.95 -18.02 3.37
C ARG A 36 20.87 -16.53 3.09
N VAL A 37 21.16 -15.73 4.11
CA VAL A 37 21.17 -14.27 4.05
C VAL A 37 22.56 -13.76 4.43
N SER A 38 23.15 -12.91 3.58
CA SER A 38 24.45 -12.29 3.81
C SER A 38 24.46 -11.46 5.10
N MET A 39 25.63 -11.32 5.73
CA MET A 39 25.77 -10.59 7.00
C MET A 39 25.30 -9.13 6.88
N GLU A 40 25.60 -8.47 5.77
CA GLU A 40 25.22 -7.09 5.50
C GLU A 40 23.70 -6.94 5.39
N CYS A 41 23.01 -7.93 4.81
CA CYS A 41 21.55 -7.93 4.74
C CYS A 41 20.93 -8.10 6.13
N ARG A 42 21.47 -9.03 6.95
CA ARG A 42 21.02 -9.23 8.34
C ARG A 42 21.23 -7.95 9.16
N HIS A 43 22.38 -7.30 8.98
CA HIS A 43 22.68 -6.02 9.61
C HIS A 43 21.68 -4.93 9.20
N LEU A 44 21.37 -4.81 7.90
CA LEU A 44 20.38 -3.86 7.41
C LEU A 44 18.99 -4.11 8.03
N LEU A 45 18.53 -5.37 8.05
CA LEU A 45 17.26 -5.73 8.66
C LEU A 45 17.21 -5.40 10.16
N SER A 46 18.29 -5.66 10.91
CA SER A 46 18.37 -5.29 12.34
C SER A 46 18.31 -3.78 12.59
N ARG A 47 18.72 -2.97 11.61
CA ARG A 47 18.68 -1.51 11.66
C ARG A 47 17.31 -0.94 11.27
N ILE A 48 16.54 -1.68 10.47
CA ILE A 48 15.17 -1.34 10.06
C ILE A 48 14.16 -1.75 11.14
N PHE A 49 14.25 -3.00 11.62
CA PHE A 49 13.37 -3.52 12.66
C PHE A 49 13.87 -3.06 14.04
N VAL A 50 13.61 -1.79 14.34
CA VAL A 50 13.92 -1.14 15.62
C VAL A 50 12.64 -0.51 16.17
N ALA A 51 12.30 -0.83 17.42
CA ALA A 51 11.08 -0.34 18.09
C ALA A 51 11.05 1.18 18.20
N ASN A 52 12.15 1.79 18.65
CA ASN A 52 12.28 3.23 18.74
C ASN A 52 12.49 3.85 17.33
N PRO A 53 11.57 4.68 16.82
CA PRO A 53 11.70 5.29 15.51
C PRO A 53 12.93 6.21 15.37
N GLU A 54 13.33 6.91 16.44
CA GLU A 54 14.48 7.82 16.42
C GLU A 54 15.82 7.08 16.25
N LYS A 55 15.85 5.79 16.62
CA LYS A 55 17.03 4.92 16.46
C LYS A 55 16.99 4.10 15.17
N ARG A 56 15.86 4.13 14.44
CA ARG A 56 15.67 3.39 13.21
C ARG A 56 16.48 4.02 12.09
N ILE A 57 17.12 3.19 11.28
CA ILE A 57 17.89 3.67 10.13
C ILE A 57 17.02 4.50 9.17
N THR A 58 17.57 5.62 8.72
CA THR A 58 16.92 6.54 7.77
C THR A 58 17.13 6.09 6.33
N ILE A 59 16.31 6.58 5.41
CA ILE A 59 16.48 6.30 3.97
C ILE A 59 17.86 6.74 3.46
N ALA A 60 18.36 7.91 3.91
CA ALA A 60 19.68 8.41 3.52
C ALA A 60 20.83 7.48 4.00
N GLU A 61 20.70 6.87 5.17
CA GLU A 61 21.64 5.87 5.65
C GLU A 61 21.50 4.52 4.92
N ILE A 62 20.28 4.11 4.57
CA ILE A 62 20.03 2.90 3.75
C ILE A 62 20.71 3.04 2.39
N LYS A 63 20.56 4.19 1.72
CA LYS A 63 21.21 4.45 0.42
C LYS A 63 22.74 4.34 0.46
N LYS A 64 23.33 4.56 1.63
CA LYS A 64 24.78 4.42 1.88
C LYS A 64 25.18 3.04 2.40
N HIS A 65 24.21 2.17 2.70
CA HIS A 65 24.48 0.88 3.32
C HIS A 65 25.13 -0.09 2.30
N PRO A 66 26.19 -0.84 2.67
CA PRO A 66 26.92 -1.71 1.74
C PRO A 66 26.03 -2.73 1.01
N TRP A 67 25.02 -3.26 1.71
CA TRP A 67 24.06 -4.19 1.09
C TRP A 67 23.22 -3.53 -0.02
N PHE A 68 22.86 -2.25 0.12
CA PHE A 68 22.06 -1.52 -0.86
C PHE A 68 22.88 -1.11 -2.08
N LEU A 69 24.13 -0.69 -1.86
CA LEU A 69 25.04 -0.26 -2.92
C LEU A 69 25.57 -1.42 -3.78
N LYS A 70 25.53 -2.65 -3.25
CA LYS A 70 26.05 -3.82 -3.96
C LYS A 70 25.24 -4.09 -5.23
N ASN A 71 25.88 -3.95 -6.39
CA ASN A 71 25.28 -4.11 -7.72
C ASN A 71 24.12 -3.13 -7.98
N LEU A 72 24.14 -1.93 -7.38
CA LEU A 72 23.15 -0.90 -7.67
C LEU A 72 23.38 -0.38 -9.12
N PRO A 73 22.37 -0.42 -10.00
CA PRO A 73 22.50 0.14 -11.35
C PRO A 73 22.79 1.65 -11.31
N ILE A 74 23.60 2.11 -12.28
CA ILE A 74 24.07 3.51 -12.37
C ILE A 74 22.89 4.49 -12.45
N GLU A 75 21.81 4.11 -13.13
CA GLU A 75 20.57 4.89 -13.25
C GLU A 75 19.93 5.23 -11.88
N PHE A 76 20.17 4.41 -10.86
CA PHE A 76 19.65 4.62 -9.50
C PHE A 76 20.69 5.21 -8.55
N MET A 77 21.90 5.50 -9.01
CA MET A 77 22.91 6.18 -8.22
C MET A 77 22.59 7.69 -8.21
N GLU A 78 22.47 8.27 -7.01
CA GLU A 78 22.26 9.72 -6.88
C GLU A 78 23.57 10.46 -7.23
N GLY A 79 23.58 11.14 -8.38
CA GLY A 79 24.71 11.90 -8.92
C GLY A 79 24.45 12.36 -10.36
N GLU A 80 25.29 13.27 -10.86
CA GLU A 80 25.15 13.94 -12.18
C GLU A 80 25.03 12.96 -13.37
N GLU A 81 25.46 11.70 -13.22
CA GLU A 81 25.45 10.68 -14.27
C GLU A 81 24.08 10.01 -14.53
N ALA A 82 23.11 10.14 -13.63
CA ALA A 82 21.76 9.60 -13.81
C ALA A 82 20.89 10.42 -14.79
N SER A 83 21.33 11.63 -15.14
CA SER A 83 20.57 12.59 -15.95
C SER A 83 20.61 12.35 -17.46
N LEU A 84 21.36 11.35 -17.94
CA LEU A 84 21.67 11.22 -19.37
C LEU A 84 20.69 10.37 -20.20
N GLN A 85 19.64 9.74 -19.64
CA GLN A 85 18.85 8.76 -20.41
C GLN A 85 17.32 8.78 -20.23
N THR A 86 16.71 9.87 -19.76
CA THR A 86 15.24 10.01 -19.89
C THR A 86 14.90 10.84 -21.13
N ASN A 87 14.77 10.17 -22.27
CA ASN A 87 14.07 10.73 -23.42
C ASN A 87 12.59 10.89 -23.04
N ASP A 88 12.25 12.05 -22.46
CA ASP A 88 10.89 12.46 -22.05
C ASP A 88 9.89 12.60 -23.23
N SER A 89 10.27 12.15 -24.43
CA SER A 89 9.50 12.35 -25.66
C SER A 89 8.32 11.38 -25.84
N ASP A 90 8.30 10.26 -25.12
CA ASP A 90 7.26 9.23 -25.26
C ASP A 90 6.19 9.26 -24.15
N ASN A 91 6.25 10.21 -23.21
CA ASN A 91 5.29 10.31 -22.11
C ASN A 91 4.48 11.62 -22.21
N PRO A 92 3.26 11.60 -22.80
CA PRO A 92 2.42 12.79 -22.86
C PRO A 92 2.07 13.22 -21.43
N SER A 93 2.68 14.30 -20.97
CA SER A 93 2.48 14.83 -19.62
C SER A 93 1.28 15.78 -19.64
N GLN A 94 0.22 15.47 -18.88
CA GLN A 94 -0.92 16.35 -18.69
C GLN A 94 -0.57 17.49 -17.73
N SER A 95 -1.11 18.69 -17.97
CA SER A 95 -0.91 19.81 -17.05
C SER A 95 -1.70 19.61 -15.76
N THR A 96 -1.27 20.26 -14.68
CA THR A 96 -1.99 20.24 -13.39
C THR A 96 -3.44 20.70 -13.53
N GLU A 97 -3.69 21.66 -14.42
CA GLU A 97 -5.01 22.23 -14.69
C GLU A 97 -5.91 21.21 -15.40
N GLU A 98 -5.36 20.49 -16.38
CA GLU A 98 -6.07 19.44 -17.12
C GLU A 98 -6.46 18.28 -16.20
N VAL A 99 -5.52 17.83 -15.35
CA VAL A 99 -5.78 16.79 -14.35
C VAL A 99 -6.90 17.21 -13.40
N LEU A 100 -6.87 18.45 -12.91
CA LEU A 100 -7.92 18.98 -12.02
C LEU A 100 -9.27 19.11 -12.74
N ALA A 101 -9.28 19.51 -14.01
CA ALA A 101 -10.49 19.61 -14.81
C ALA A 101 -11.15 18.22 -15.01
N ILE A 102 -10.36 17.19 -15.29
CA ILE A 102 -10.84 15.81 -15.39
C ILE A 102 -11.42 15.33 -14.06
N ILE A 103 -10.77 15.62 -12.93
CA ILE A 103 -11.28 15.28 -11.59
C ILE A 103 -12.61 15.99 -11.32
N GLN A 104 -12.74 17.27 -11.69
CA GLN A 104 -13.99 18.01 -11.53
C GLN A 104 -15.10 17.46 -12.42
N GLU A 105 -14.78 17.06 -13.64
CA GLU A 105 -15.73 16.43 -14.56
C GLU A 105 -16.21 15.08 -14.02
N ALA A 106 -15.29 14.24 -13.52
CA ALA A 106 -15.61 12.93 -12.96
C ALA A 106 -16.46 12.98 -11.67
N ARG A 107 -16.52 14.13 -10.99
CA ARG A 107 -17.42 14.34 -9.84
C ARG A 107 -18.86 14.63 -10.24
N LYS A 108 -19.13 14.98 -11.50
CA LYS A 108 -20.50 15.22 -11.97
C LYS A 108 -21.21 13.87 -12.14
N PRO A 109 -22.44 13.71 -11.64
CA PRO A 109 -23.21 12.49 -11.87
C PRO A 109 -23.52 12.36 -13.36
N ALA A 110 -23.52 11.13 -13.87
CA ALA A 110 -23.85 10.86 -15.27
C ALA A 110 -25.29 11.30 -15.57
N GLU A 111 -25.48 12.25 -16.49
CA GLU A 111 -26.78 12.44 -17.13
C GLU A 111 -26.98 11.29 -18.12
N GLY A 112 -27.46 10.16 -17.61
CA GLY A 112 -28.04 9.12 -18.47
C GLY A 112 -29.17 9.72 -19.31
N PRO A 113 -29.45 9.17 -20.51
CA PRO A 113 -30.56 9.65 -21.32
C PRO A 113 -31.84 9.67 -20.50
N LYS A 114 -32.45 10.85 -20.34
CA LYS A 114 -33.83 10.97 -19.88
C LYS A 114 -34.72 10.34 -20.96
N VAL A 115 -34.91 9.02 -20.92
CA VAL A 115 -36.00 8.34 -21.63
C VAL A 115 -37.29 8.78 -20.95
N GLY A 116 -37.76 9.96 -21.33
CA GLY A 116 -39.12 10.42 -21.09
C GLY A 116 -40.02 9.73 -22.11
N GLY A 117 -40.55 8.57 -21.74
CA GLY A 117 -41.55 7.88 -22.53
C GLY A 117 -41.78 6.46 -22.03
N HIS A 118 -42.96 6.20 -21.50
CA HIS A 118 -43.53 4.89 -21.23
C HIS A 118 -43.03 3.81 -22.22
N PHE A 119 -42.19 2.90 -21.74
CA PHE A 119 -42.11 1.55 -22.30
C PHE A 119 -42.84 0.62 -21.34
N VAL A 120 -44.10 0.35 -21.69
CA VAL A 120 -44.82 -0.83 -21.19
C VAL A 120 -44.20 -2.04 -21.90
N GLY A 121 -43.69 -3.02 -21.14
CA GLY A 121 -43.47 -4.37 -21.68
C GLY A 121 -42.18 -5.05 -21.22
N GLY A 122 -42.22 -5.72 -20.07
CA GLY A 122 -41.16 -6.62 -19.61
C GLY A 122 -41.37 -7.08 -18.17
N SER A 123 -42.52 -7.73 -17.90
CA SER A 123 -42.73 -8.49 -16.67
C SER A 123 -41.66 -9.57 -16.55
N MET A 124 -40.85 -9.49 -15.51
CA MET A 124 -40.44 -10.67 -14.76
C MET A 124 -40.67 -10.33 -13.29
N ASP A 125 -41.81 -10.77 -12.78
CA ASP A 125 -42.07 -10.87 -11.35
C ASP A 125 -40.93 -11.70 -10.73
N LEU A 126 -40.18 -11.05 -9.84
CA LEU A 126 -39.32 -11.72 -8.86
C LEU A 126 -39.68 -11.15 -7.49
N ASP A 127 -40.96 -11.34 -7.14
CA ASP A 127 -41.35 -11.50 -5.74
C ASP A 127 -40.79 -12.86 -5.30
N ASP A 128 -39.63 -12.84 -4.64
CA ASP A 128 -39.17 -13.82 -3.62
C ASP A 128 -37.63 -13.72 -3.49
N ILE A 129 -37.19 -12.85 -2.57
CA ILE A 129 -36.11 -13.11 -1.60
C ILE A 129 -36.33 -12.07 -0.50
N ASP A 130 -37.11 -12.46 0.50
CA ASP A 130 -37.00 -11.89 1.84
C ASP A 130 -35.60 -12.26 2.36
N ALA A 131 -34.75 -11.25 2.47
CA ALA A 131 -33.58 -11.30 3.33
C ALA A 131 -33.56 -10.00 4.13
N ASP A 132 -34.15 -10.07 5.31
CA ASP A 132 -34.02 -9.08 6.37
C ASP A 132 -32.53 -8.72 6.54
N ILE A 133 -32.17 -7.51 6.11
CA ILE A 133 -30.97 -6.84 6.59
C ILE A 133 -31.48 -5.66 7.40
N ASP A 134 -31.71 -5.97 8.67
CA ASP A 134 -32.00 -5.02 9.73
C ASP A 134 -30.93 -3.91 9.76
N ASP A 135 -31.43 -2.71 10.05
CA ASP A 135 -30.73 -1.52 10.50
C ASP A 135 -29.44 -1.81 11.29
N ILE A 136 -28.34 -1.19 10.86
CA ILE A 136 -27.42 -0.61 11.82
C ILE A 136 -26.82 0.70 11.31
N GLU A 137 -27.66 1.74 11.33
CA GLU A 137 -27.17 3.10 11.50
C GLU A 137 -26.81 3.28 12.99
N THR A 138 -25.53 3.30 13.34
CA THR A 138 -25.08 3.86 14.62
C THR A 138 -23.76 4.59 14.43
N SER A 139 -23.93 5.89 14.23
CA SER A 139 -23.10 7.01 14.66
C SER A 139 -21.99 6.68 15.66
N GLY A 140 -20.76 7.07 15.34
CA GLY A 140 -19.61 7.06 16.24
C GLY A 140 -18.74 8.29 16.01
N ASP A 141 -19.17 9.40 16.60
CA ASP A 141 -18.48 10.68 16.70
C ASP A 141 -17.05 10.48 17.27
N PHE A 142 -16.01 10.86 16.53
CA PHE A 142 -14.62 10.82 17.02
C PHE A 142 -14.31 12.16 17.70
N VAL A 143 -14.63 12.27 18.99
CA VAL A 143 -14.19 13.39 19.83
C VAL A 143 -12.76 13.12 20.30
N CYS A 144 -11.79 13.87 19.77
CA CYS A 144 -10.46 13.98 20.36
C CYS A 144 -10.54 14.89 21.59
N ALA A 145 -10.45 14.33 22.79
CA ALA A 145 -10.12 15.12 23.98
C ALA A 145 -8.61 15.42 23.97
N LEU A 146 -8.28 16.71 24.08
CA LEU A 146 -6.94 17.22 24.42
C LEU A 146 -6.65 17.03 25.91
#